data_AF-A0A9D4CFS5-F1
#
_entry.id   AF-A0A9D4CFS5-F1
#
_cell.length_a   1.000
_cell.length_b   1.000
_cell.length_c   1.000
_cell.angle_alpha   90.00
_cell.angle_beta   90.00
_cell.angle_gamma   90.00
#
_symmetry.space_group_name_H-M   'P 1'
#
loop_
_entity.id
_entity.type
_entity.pdbx_description
1 polymer ?
#
loop_
_entity_poly.entity_id
_entity_poly.type
_entity_poly.pdbx_seq_one_letter_code
_entity_poly.pdbx_strand_id
1 'polypeptide(L)'
;MQFEQYARFFGWTAEDCKMCLLHCLSGTALDYCARIMKSNPEVPYIILFKQLEGRFCAELGESAQAKFATALQKKGESMEDWGDRVQALATEAFRDLPETFCNQQAIARFCQGLLGIDVGHST
;
A
#
# COMPACT_ATOMS: atom_id res chain seq x y z
N MET A 1 4.31 -14.06 4.96
CA MET A 1 2.87 -14.33 5.17
C MET A 1 2.71 -15.36 6.29
N GLN A 2 2.55 -14.94 7.55
CA GLN A 2 2.42 -15.87 8.68
C GLN A 2 1.08 -16.63 8.66
N PHE A 3 -0.01 -15.97 8.22
CA PHE A 3 -1.35 -16.56 8.14
C PHE A 3 -1.46 -17.70 7.11
N GLU A 4 -0.91 -17.54 5.91
CA GLU A 4 -0.95 -18.59 4.87
C GLU A 4 -0.12 -19.82 5.26
N GLN A 5 1.01 -19.61 5.94
CA GLN A 5 1.83 -20.70 6.47
C GLN A 5 1.10 -21.44 7.60
N TYR A 6 0.40 -20.70 8.46
CA TYR A 6 -0.44 -21.25 9.52
C TYR A 6 -1.61 -22.07 8.95
N ALA A 7 -2.37 -21.52 8.00
CA ALA A 7 -3.48 -22.21 7.34
C ALA A 7 -3.02 -23.51 6.66
N ARG A 8 -1.87 -23.50 5.99
CA ARG A 8 -1.28 -24.71 5.39
C ARG A 8 -0.85 -25.74 6.43
N PHE A 9 -0.25 -25.30 7.53
CA PHE A 9 0.19 -26.20 8.60
C PHE A 9 -0.98 -26.95 9.26
N PHE A 10 -2.12 -26.28 9.42
CA PHE A 10 -3.34 -26.87 9.97
C PHE A 10 -4.26 -27.52 8.93
N GLY A 11 -3.88 -27.52 7.64
CA GLY A 11 -4.67 -28.13 6.57
C GLY A 11 -6.02 -27.45 6.31
N TRP A 12 -6.11 -26.14 6.57
CA TRP A 12 -7.36 -25.40 6.42
C TRP A 12 -7.87 -25.41 4.98
N THR A 13 -9.17 -25.63 4.83
CA THR A 13 -9.87 -25.47 3.56
C THR A 13 -10.08 -23.98 3.26
N ALA A 14 -10.44 -23.68 2.01
CA ALA A 14 -10.80 -22.30 1.64
C ALA A 14 -11.98 -21.76 2.47
N GLU A 15 -12.87 -22.64 2.92
CA GLU A 15 -14.01 -22.26 3.77
C GLU A 15 -13.58 -21.97 5.20
N ASP A 16 -12.64 -22.73 5.76
CA ASP A 16 -12.05 -22.46 7.08
C ASP A 16 -11.34 -21.09 7.10
N CYS A 17 -10.57 -20.79 6.05
CA CYS A 17 -9.94 -19.49 5.86
C CYS A 17 -10.97 -18.35 5.76
N LYS A 18 -12.08 -18.57 5.06
CA LYS A 18 -13.19 -17.60 4.93
C LYS A 18 -13.86 -17.35 6.28
N MET A 19 -14.16 -18.40 7.03
CA MET A 19 -14.76 -18.29 8.36
C MET A 19 -13.85 -17.58 9.35
N CYS A 20 -12.56 -17.91 9.37
CA CYS A 20 -11.59 -17.21 10.21
C CYS A 20 -11.47 -15.73 9.82
N LEU A 21 -11.41 -15.42 8.52
CA LEU A 21 -11.40 -14.04 8.04
C LEU A 21 -12.62 -13.28 8.55
N LEU A 22 -13.83 -13.81 8.36
CA LEU A 22 -15.07 -13.18 8.84
C LEU A 22 -15.09 -12.98 10.36
N HIS A 23 -14.55 -13.93 11.12
CA HIS A 23 -14.45 -13.82 12.57
C HIS A 23 -13.49 -12.71 13.04
N CYS A 24 -12.43 -12.46 12.27
CA CYS A 24 -11.46 -11.40 12.57
C CYS A 24 -11.94 -9.99 12.15
N LEU A 25 -12.93 -9.90 11.26
CA LEU A 25 -13.46 -8.63 10.79
C LEU A 25 -14.45 -8.04 11.80
N SER A 26 -14.42 -6.72 11.95
CA SER A 26 -15.36 -5.98 12.79
C SER A 26 -15.78 -4.67 12.12
N GLY A 27 -16.90 -4.12 12.58
CA GLY A 27 -17.45 -2.85 12.09
C GLY A 27 -17.70 -2.83 10.59
N THR A 28 -17.28 -1.75 9.93
CA THR A 28 -17.57 -1.48 8.51
C THR A 28 -16.99 -2.51 7.53
N ALA A 29 -15.93 -3.22 7.91
CA ALA A 29 -15.34 -4.28 7.10
C ALA A 29 -16.20 -5.55 7.09
N LEU A 30 -16.82 -5.89 8.23
CA LEU A 30 -17.78 -6.99 8.33
C LEU A 30 -19.06 -6.66 7.56
N ASP A 31 -19.59 -5.44 7.70
CA ASP A 31 -20.78 -4.98 6.96
C ASP A 31 -20.56 -5.00 5.44
N TYR A 32 -19.33 -4.72 4.99
CA TYR A 32 -18.95 -4.82 3.58
C TYR A 32 -18.94 -6.28 3.10
N CYS A 33 -18.32 -7.19 3.86
CA CYS A 33 -18.32 -8.61 3.53
C CYS A 33 -19.73 -9.20 3.51
N ALA A 34 -20.58 -8.83 4.48
CA ALA A 34 -21.97 -9.26 4.54
C ALA A 34 -22.76 -8.83 3.30
N ARG A 35 -22.50 -7.62 2.76
CA ARG A 35 -23.11 -7.16 1.50
C ARG A 35 -22.64 -7.97 0.30
N ILE A 36 -21.35 -8.27 0.20
CA ILE A 36 -20.80 -9.10 -0.89
C ILE A 36 -21.41 -10.50 -0.84
N MET A 37 -21.47 -11.12 0.34
CA MET A 37 -22.05 -12.45 0.53
C MET A 37 -23.55 -12.48 0.29
N LYS A 38 -24.28 -11.39 0.57
CA LYS A 38 -25.71 -11.28 0.23
C LYS A 38 -25.95 -11.29 -1.28
N SER A 39 -25.05 -10.71 -2.06
CA SER A 39 -25.13 -10.71 -3.53
C SER A 39 -24.55 -12.00 -4.15
N ASN A 40 -23.56 -12.60 -3.51
CA ASN A 40 -22.93 -13.85 -3.94
C ASN A 40 -22.54 -14.72 -2.72
N PRO A 41 -23.42 -15.63 -2.26
CA PRO A 41 -23.18 -16.46 -1.08
C PRO A 41 -21.93 -17.36 -1.21
N GLU A 42 -21.70 -17.87 -2.42
CA GLU A 42 -20.60 -18.77 -2.78
C GLU A 42 -19.31 -18.02 -3.13
N VAL A 43 -19.18 -16.74 -2.73
CA VAL A 43 -17.96 -15.98 -2.99
C VAL A 43 -16.74 -16.71 -2.38
N PRO A 44 -15.71 -17.02 -3.19
CA PRO A 44 -14.50 -17.66 -2.69
C PRO A 44 -13.70 -16.72 -1.79
N TYR A 45 -13.00 -17.29 -0.80
CA TYR A 45 -12.10 -16.57 0.11
C TYR A 45 -11.16 -15.59 -0.62
N ILE A 46 -10.51 -16.03 -1.69
CA ILE A 46 -9.54 -15.21 -2.43
C ILE A 46 -10.15 -13.96 -3.05
N ILE A 47 -11.41 -14.04 -3.49
CA ILE A 47 -12.13 -12.91 -4.07
C ILE A 47 -12.54 -11.94 -2.97
N LEU A 48 -13.05 -12.46 -1.85
CA LEU A 48 -13.42 -11.66 -0.69
C LEU A 48 -12.20 -10.89 -0.13
N PHE A 49 -11.06 -11.57 0.00
CA PHE A 49 -9.81 -10.98 0.46
C PHE A 49 -9.33 -9.86 -0.47
N LYS A 50 -9.30 -10.09 -1.79
CA LYS A 50 -8.92 -9.06 -2.76
C LYS A 50 -9.85 -7.85 -2.74
N GLN A 51 -11.14 -8.03 -2.53
CA GLN A 51 -12.08 -6.91 -2.42
C GLN A 51 -11.87 -6.11 -1.13
N LEU A 52 -11.51 -6.77 -0.04
CA LEU A 52 -11.11 -6.10 1.20
C LEU A 52 -9.82 -5.31 1.04
N GLU A 53 -8.78 -5.90 0.44
CA GLU A 53 -7.54 -5.19 0.09
C GLU A 53 -7.84 -3.98 -0.79
N GLY A 54 -8.62 -4.16 -1.86
CA GLY A 54 -8.98 -3.08 -2.77
C GLY A 54 -9.83 -1.98 -2.14
N ARG A 55 -10.59 -2.26 -1.07
CA ARG A 55 -11.44 -1.23 -0.43
C ARG A 55 -10.79 -0.54 0.75
N PHE A 56 -10.06 -1.27 1.58
CA PHE A 56 -9.50 -0.76 2.83
C PHE A 56 -7.99 -0.52 2.76
N CYS A 57 -7.31 -1.10 1.77
CA CYS A 57 -5.90 -0.81 1.51
C CYS A 57 -5.70 0.13 0.31
N ALA A 58 -6.72 0.42 -0.51
CA ALA A 58 -6.58 1.37 -1.62
C ALA A 58 -6.38 2.83 -1.18
N GLU A 59 -6.88 3.23 0.01
CA GLU A 59 -6.55 4.56 0.58
C GLU A 59 -5.05 4.71 0.86
N LEU A 60 -4.30 3.61 0.97
CA LEU A 60 -2.83 3.66 1.05
C LEU A 60 -2.20 4.11 -0.27
N GLY A 61 -2.81 3.83 -1.43
CA GLY A 61 -2.29 4.20 -2.74
C GLY A 61 -2.38 5.70 -3.03
N GLU A 62 -3.56 6.31 -2.86
CA GLU A 62 -3.73 7.76 -3.03
C GLU A 62 -2.92 8.55 -1.97
N SER A 63 -2.90 8.05 -0.73
CA SER A 63 -2.05 8.66 0.31
C SER A 63 -0.55 8.45 0.07
N ALA A 64 -0.14 7.33 -0.55
CA ALA A 64 1.25 7.09 -0.94
C ALA A 64 1.68 7.97 -2.11
N GLN A 65 0.83 8.13 -3.12
CA GLN A 65 1.06 9.06 -4.22
C GLN A 65 1.13 10.50 -3.72
N ALA A 66 0.28 10.91 -2.78
CA ALA A 66 0.35 12.22 -2.15
C ALA A 66 1.64 12.41 -1.32
N LYS A 67 2.04 11.41 -0.54
CA LYS A 67 3.32 11.42 0.22
C LYS A 67 4.53 11.51 -0.71
N PHE A 68 4.52 10.76 -1.80
CA PHE A 68 5.53 10.85 -2.85
C PHE A 68 5.53 12.23 -3.51
N ALA A 69 4.34 12.75 -3.84
CA ALA A 69 4.16 14.01 -4.55
C ALA A 69 4.54 15.26 -3.74
N THR A 70 4.65 15.14 -2.41
CA THR A 70 5.01 16.22 -1.50
C THR A 70 6.37 15.99 -0.83
N ALA A 71 7.07 14.92 -1.18
CA ALA A 71 8.36 14.59 -0.58
C ALA A 71 9.43 15.62 -0.96
N LEU A 72 10.12 16.15 0.05
CA LEU A 72 11.29 17.02 -0.04
C LEU A 72 12.45 16.41 0.75
N GLN A 73 13.68 16.74 0.38
CA GLN A 73 14.85 16.40 1.18
C GLN A 73 14.75 17.10 2.56
N LYS A 74 14.96 16.35 3.63
CA LYS A 74 14.92 16.92 4.99
C LYS A 74 16.23 17.65 5.30
N LYS A 75 16.15 18.67 6.17
CA LYS A 75 17.35 19.36 6.66
C LYS A 75 18.28 18.38 7.38
N GLY A 76 19.51 18.25 6.88
CA GLY A 76 20.53 17.34 7.42
C GLY A 76 20.43 15.89 6.94
N GLU A 77 19.49 15.58 6.04
CA GLU A 77 19.43 14.27 5.36
C GLU A 77 20.49 14.21 4.26
N SER A 78 21.24 13.11 4.20
CA SER A 78 22.22 12.92 3.14
C SER A 78 21.53 12.76 1.79
N MET A 79 22.29 12.96 0.71
CA MET A 79 21.75 12.79 -0.65
C MET A 79 21.42 11.32 -0.94
N GLU A 80 22.18 10.38 -0.37
CA GLU A 80 21.94 8.94 -0.48
C GLU A 80 20.66 8.54 0.26
N ASP A 81 20.49 8.99 1.51
CA ASP A 81 19.28 8.72 2.30
C ASP A 81 18.02 9.30 1.63
N TRP A 82 18.16 10.49 1.01
CA TRP A 82 17.08 11.08 0.22
C TRP A 82 16.73 10.21 -0.99
N GLY A 83 17.73 9.71 -1.72
CA GLY A 83 17.55 8.81 -2.86
C GLY A 83 16.80 7.54 -2.49
N ASP A 84 17.25 6.87 -1.43
CA ASP A 84 16.62 5.64 -0.94
C ASP A 84 15.17 5.89 -0.51
N ARG A 85 14.92 7.03 0.18
CA ARG A 85 13.57 7.38 0.61
C ARG A 85 12.64 7.68 -0.57
N VAL A 86 13.12 8.39 -1.60
CA VAL A 86 12.32 8.66 -2.81
C VAL A 86 11.99 7.37 -3.54
N GLN A 87 12.95 6.45 -3.65
CA GLN A 87 12.75 5.16 -4.30
C GLN A 87 11.73 4.29 -3.55
N ALA A 88 11.79 4.27 -2.22
CA ALA A 88 10.81 3.58 -1.39
C ALA A 88 9.41 4.17 -1.55
N LEU A 89 9.29 5.50 -1.56
CA LEU A 89 8.02 6.20 -1.75
C LEU A 89 7.45 5.96 -3.17
N ALA A 90 8.28 5.92 -4.21
CA ALA A 90 7.84 5.62 -5.57
C ALA A 90 7.31 4.18 -5.68
N THR A 91 8.01 3.22 -5.06
CA THR A 91 7.63 1.81 -5.05
C THR A 91 6.26 1.62 -4.39
N GLU A 92 6.00 2.32 -3.29
CA GLU A 92 4.71 2.24 -2.60
C GLU A 92 3.60 2.97 -3.39
N ALA A 93 3.89 4.17 -3.93
CA ALA A 93 2.94 4.99 -4.67
C ALA A 93 2.48 4.38 -6.01
N PHE A 94 3.34 3.58 -6.62
CA PHE A 94 3.17 3.02 -7.96
C PHE A 94 3.31 1.50 -7.99
N ARG A 95 2.96 0.81 -6.90
CA ARG A 95 3.16 -0.63 -6.71
C ARG A 95 2.59 -1.54 -7.81
N ASP A 96 1.56 -1.07 -8.52
CA ASP A 96 0.87 -1.80 -9.59
C ASP A 96 1.37 -1.42 -10.99
N LEU A 97 2.36 -0.53 -11.09
CA LEU A 97 2.95 -0.07 -12.34
C LEU A 97 4.32 -0.71 -12.60
N PRO A 98 4.80 -0.70 -13.86
CA PRO A 98 6.11 -1.25 -14.19
C PRO A 98 7.24 -0.55 -13.42
N GLU A 99 8.27 -1.31 -13.03
CA GLU A 99 9.46 -0.79 -12.34
C GLU A 99 10.12 0.38 -13.08
N THR A 100 10.12 0.33 -14.42
CA THR A 100 10.62 1.42 -15.27
C THR A 100 9.88 2.73 -15.06
N PHE A 101 8.56 2.67 -14.85
CA PHE A 101 7.75 3.84 -14.51
C PHE A 101 8.12 4.37 -13.12
N CYS A 102 8.21 3.48 -12.13
CA CYS A 102 8.60 3.84 -10.76
C CYS A 102 9.95 4.56 -10.72
N ASN A 103 10.95 4.04 -11.44
CA ASN A 103 12.29 4.62 -11.52
C ASN A 103 12.28 6.01 -12.17
N GLN A 104 11.52 6.19 -13.26
CA GLN A 104 11.38 7.50 -13.91
C GLN A 104 10.76 8.54 -12.97
N GLN A 105 9.71 8.15 -12.23
CA GLN A 105 9.09 9.03 -11.24
C GLN A 105 10.06 9.35 -10.10
N ALA A 106 10.76 8.34 -9.58
CA ALA A 106 11.72 8.52 -8.50
C ALA A 106 12.82 9.52 -8.87
N ILE A 107 13.40 9.41 -10.06
CA ILE A 107 14.41 10.36 -10.57
C ILE A 107 13.83 11.78 -10.63
N ALA A 108 12.64 11.94 -11.22
CA ALA A 108 12.01 13.26 -11.34
C ALA A 108 11.75 13.89 -9.96
N ARG A 109 11.23 13.09 -9.02
CA ARG A 109 10.95 13.54 -7.65
C ARG A 109 12.22 13.87 -6.88
N PHE A 110 13.25 13.04 -7.02
CA PHE A 110 14.55 13.26 -6.40
C PHE A 110 15.10 14.62 -6.78
N CYS A 111 15.12 14.95 -8.08
CA CYS A 111 15.58 16.26 -8.57
C CYS A 111 14.71 17.42 -8.07
N GLN A 112 13.38 17.26 -8.08
CA GLN A 112 12.45 18.31 -7.64
C GLN A 112 12.54 18.58 -6.13
N GLY A 113 12.72 17.53 -5.32
CA GLY A 113 12.75 17.65 -3.87
C GLY A 113 14.04 18.21 -3.27
N LEU A 114 15.11 18.35 -4.08
CA LEU A 114 16.34 19.04 -3.70
C LEU A 114 16.16 20.57 -3.63
N LEU A 115 15.21 21.11 -4.40
CA LEU A 115 14.99 22.55 -4.53
C LEU A 115 14.29 23.19 -3.31
N GLY A 116 13.94 22.39 -2.30
CA GLY A 116 13.37 22.84 -1.02
C GLY A 116 14.40 23.29 0.02
N ILE A 117 15.70 23.22 -0.30
CA ILE A 117 16.74 23.84 0.53
C ILE A 117 16.65 25.34 0.31
N ASP A 118 16.15 26.04 1.32
CA ASP A 118 16.11 27.50 1.44
C ASP A 118 17.32 28.15 0.76
N VAL A 119 17.10 28.77 -0.40
CA VAL A 119 18.01 29.79 -0.95
C VAL A 119 17.71 31.09 -0.18
N GLY A 120 17.91 31.03 1.14
CA GLY A 120 17.77 32.14 2.08
C GLY A 120 19.05 32.97 2.11
N HIS A 121 19.17 33.83 1.09
CA HIS A 121 19.97 35.04 1.00
C HIS A 121 20.85 35.40 2.21
N SER A 122 22.16 35.27 2.05
CA SER A 122 23.12 36.08 2.78
C SER A 122 23.14 37.48 2.16
N THR A 123 22.57 38.47 2.87
CA THR A 123 22.86 39.90 2.71
C THR A 123 22.92 40.54 4.07
#